data_AF-A0A832R9U1-F1
#
_entry.id   AF-A0A832R9U1-F1
#
_cell.length_a   1.000
_cell.length_b   1.000
_cell.length_c   1.000
_cell.angle_alpha   90.00
_cell.angle_beta   90.00
_cell.angle_gamma   90.00
#
_symmetry.space_group_name_H-M   'P 1'
#
loop_
_entity.id
_entity.type
_entity.pdbx_description
1 polymer ?
#
loop_
_entity_poly.entity_id
_entity_poly.type
_entity_poly.pdbx_seq_one_letter_code
_entity_poly.pdbx_strand_id
1 'polypeptide(L)' 'MNVVAIGVLFSGLLVGCAPTPEPMPEVTAENCRPERIQQIRDEATRREFGSRCSRLPVSPGTLPTNPKRW' A
#
# COMPACT_ATOMS: atom_id res chain seq x y z
N MET A 1 -22.61 19.31 -49.31
CA MET A 1 -21.94 19.33 -47.99
C MET A 1 -22.72 18.41 -47.06
N ASN A 2 -22.11 17.35 -46.52
CA ASN A 2 -22.43 16.87 -45.18
C ASN A 2 -21.18 16.20 -44.63
N VAL A 3 -20.71 16.78 -43.55
CA VAL A 3 -19.36 16.73 -43.04
C VAL A 3 -19.09 15.35 -42.44
N VAL A 4 -18.06 14.66 -42.95
CA VAL A 4 -17.41 13.56 -42.22
C VAL A 4 -16.76 14.18 -41.00
N ALA A 5 -17.37 14.01 -39.82
CA ALA A 5 -16.78 14.43 -38.55
C ALA A 5 -16.69 13.20 -37.63
N ILE A 6 -15.80 12.28 -37.99
CA ILE A 6 -15.25 11.30 -37.05
C ILE A 6 -14.33 12.10 -36.13
N GLY A 7 -14.88 12.55 -35.00
CA GLY A 7 -14.17 13.25 -33.95
C GLY A 7 -14.25 12.47 -32.66
N VAL A 8 -13.68 11.25 -32.63
CA VAL A 8 -13.44 10.53 -31.38
C VAL A 8 -12.33 11.28 -30.65
N LEU A 9 -12.70 12.18 -29.76
CA LEU A 9 -11.80 12.80 -28.78
C LEU A 9 -12.33 12.53 -27.38
N PHE A 10 -12.35 11.25 -27.02
CA PHE A 10 -12.38 10.79 -25.63
C PHE A 10 -11.01 10.20 -25.31
N SER A 11 -10.00 11.04 -25.09
CA SER A 11 -8.69 10.57 -24.63
C SER A 11 -7.92 11.70 -23.94
N GLY A 12 -7.89 11.64 -22.60
CA GLY A 12 -7.31 12.66 -21.73
C GLY A 12 -8.39 13.69 -21.38
N LEU A 13 -8.78 13.93 -20.15
CA LEU A 13 -8.03 13.90 -18.91
C LEU A 13 -8.92 13.32 -17.79
N LEU A 14 -8.79 12.02 -17.51
CA LEU A 14 -9.03 11.51 -16.15
C LEU A 14 -7.71 11.26 -15.45
N VAL A 15 -6.72 12.14 -15.64
CA VAL A 15 -5.62 12.27 -14.66
C VAL A 15 -6.13 13.23 -13.57
N GLY A 16 -7.25 12.86 -12.95
CA GLY A 16 -7.72 13.50 -11.74
C GLY A 16 -6.81 13.06 -10.61
N CYS A 17 -5.91 13.95 -10.21
CA CYS A 17 -5.12 13.96 -8.97
C CYS A 17 -5.16 12.66 -8.17
N ALA A 18 -4.34 11.67 -8.55
CA ALA A 18 -3.92 10.70 -7.55
C ALA A 18 -3.17 11.49 -6.47
N PRO A 19 -3.56 11.43 -5.19
CA PRO A 19 -2.72 11.97 -4.13
C PRO A 19 -1.33 11.36 -4.28
N THR A 20 -0.29 12.18 -4.20
CA THR A 20 1.09 11.71 -4.25
C THR A 20 1.20 10.49 -3.34
N PRO A 21 1.68 9.34 -3.83
CA PRO A 21 1.84 8.15 -3.00
C PRO A 21 2.65 8.54 -1.77
N GLU A 22 2.09 8.33 -0.59
CA GLU A 22 2.85 8.53 0.64
C GLU A 22 4.03 7.55 0.62
N PRO A 23 5.23 8.00 1.05
CA PRO A 23 6.38 7.11 1.06
C PRO A 23 6.09 5.92 1.97
N MET A 24 6.45 4.72 1.49
CA MET A 24 6.30 3.51 2.28
C MET A 24 7.09 3.65 3.60
N PRO A 25 6.50 3.31 4.75
CA PRO A 25 7.18 3.42 6.03
C PRO A 25 8.44 2.55 6.11
N GLU A 26 9.34 2.89 7.02
CA GLU A 26 10.49 2.05 7.33
C GLU A 26 10.03 0.74 8.01
N VAL A 27 10.62 -0.39 7.59
CA VAL A 27 10.28 -1.71 8.10
C VAL A 27 10.99 -1.93 9.44
N THR A 28 10.31 -1.60 10.53
CA THR A 28 10.80 -1.73 11.91
C THR A 28 9.80 -2.52 12.77
N ALA A 29 10.25 -3.05 13.91
CA ALA A 29 9.36 -3.77 14.84
C ALA A 29 8.17 -2.92 15.32
N GLU A 30 8.36 -1.60 15.47
CA GLU A 30 7.30 -0.66 15.84
C GLU A 30 6.29 -0.46 14.70
N ASN A 31 6.77 -0.25 13.47
CA ASN A 31 5.88 -0.02 12.32
C ASN A 31 5.20 -1.29 11.83
N CYS A 32 5.77 -2.47 12.12
CA CYS A 32 5.17 -3.77 11.80
C CYS A 32 4.05 -4.20 12.75
N ARG A 33 3.67 -3.35 13.73
CA ARG A 33 2.49 -3.56 14.55
C ARG A 33 1.22 -3.54 13.69
N PRO A 34 0.25 -4.46 13.90
CA PRO A 34 -0.98 -4.53 13.12
C PRO A 34 -1.73 -3.20 13.03
N GLU A 35 -1.70 -2.38 14.09
CA GLU A 35 -2.37 -1.09 14.17
C GLU A 35 -1.72 -0.07 13.22
N ARG A 36 -0.39 -0.10 13.08
CA ARG A 36 0.36 0.78 12.17
C ARG A 36 0.17 0.39 10.72
N ILE A 37 0.17 -0.90 10.42
CA ILE A 37 -0.08 -1.41 9.06
C ILE A 37 -1.49 -1.00 8.59
N GLN A 38 -2.49 -1.07 9.48
CA GLN A 38 -3.86 -0.67 9.15
C GLN A 38 -4.02 0.83 8.86
N GLN A 39 -3.13 1.68 9.38
CA GLN A 39 -3.11 3.12 9.12
C GLN A 39 -2.60 3.47 7.71
N ILE A 40 -1.95 2.53 7.01
CA ILE A 40 -1.50 2.74 5.63
C ILE A 40 -2.74 2.80 4.72
N ARG A 41 -2.99 3.99 4.16
CA ARG A 41 -4.18 4.27 3.33
C ARG A 41 -4.13 3.61 1.97
N ASP A 42 -2.95 3.61 1.34
CA ASP A 42 -2.76 3.00 0.04
C ASP A 42 -2.71 1.47 0.17
N GLU A 43 -3.64 0.78 -0.49
CA GLU A 43 -3.79 -0.67 -0.36
C GLU A 43 -2.57 -1.44 -0.86
N ALA A 44 -1.99 -0.99 -1.99
CA ALA A 44 -0.80 -1.61 -2.57
C ALA A 44 0.39 -1.50 -1.61
N THR A 45 0.61 -0.30 -1.05
CA THR A 45 1.64 -0.04 -0.04
C THR A 45 1.40 -0.84 1.22
N ARG A 46 0.16 -0.92 1.70
CA ARG A 46 -0.19 -1.71 2.90
C ARG A 46 0.12 -3.18 2.72
N ARG A 47 -0.22 -3.74 1.55
CA ARG A 47 0.04 -5.14 1.21
C ARG A 47 1.53 -5.44 1.11
N GLU A 48 2.27 -4.60 0.39
CA GLU A 48 3.72 -4.73 0.24
C GLU A 48 4.43 -4.59 1.59
N PHE A 49 4.08 -3.56 2.36
CA PHE A 49 4.64 -3.32 3.68
C PHE A 49 4.35 -4.47 4.65
N GLY A 50 3.11 -4.97 4.68
CA GLY A 50 2.74 -6.15 5.47
C GLY A 50 3.52 -7.41 5.07
N SER A 51 3.77 -7.60 3.78
CA SER A 51 4.60 -8.71 3.29
C SER A 51 6.06 -8.58 3.72
N ARG A 52 6.59 -7.36 3.82
CA ARG A 52 7.95 -7.12 4.35
C ARG A 52 8.02 -7.39 5.84
N CYS A 53 7.03 -6.95 6.59
CA CYS A 53 6.94 -7.20 8.03
C CYS A 53 6.87 -8.68 8.40
N SER A 54 6.19 -9.51 7.61
CA SER A 54 6.15 -10.96 7.86
C SER A 54 7.49 -11.67 7.62
N ARG A 55 8.41 -11.02 6.87
CA ARG A 55 9.77 -11.51 6.60
C ARG A 55 10.81 -10.92 7.54
N LEU A 56 10.41 -10.05 8.46
CA LEU A 56 11.34 -9.44 9.41
C LEU A 56 12.01 -10.57 10.22
N PRO A 57 13.35 -10.60 10.31
CA PRO A 57 14.02 -11.61 11.12
C PRO A 57 13.51 -11.57 12.55
N VAL A 58 13.00 -12.70 13.01
CA VAL A 58 12.48 -12.85 14.37
C VAL A 58 13.63 -12.67 15.34
N SER A 59 13.65 -11.55 16.05
CA SER A 59 14.57 -11.32 17.17
C SER A 59 13.89 -11.78 18.46
N PRO A 60 14.65 -12.14 19.52
CA PRO A 60 14.06 -12.54 20.81
C PRO A 60 13.02 -11.55 21.36
N GLY A 61 13.16 -10.25 21.04
CA GLY A 61 12.20 -9.19 21.43
C GLY A 61 10.98 -9.00 20.51
N THR A 62 10.90 -9.70 19.38
CA THR A 62 9.73 -9.68 18.47
C THR A 62 8.90 -10.96 18.57
N LEU A 63 9.34 -11.93 19.37
CA LEU A 63 8.54 -13.12 19.68
C LEU A 63 7.38 -12.73 20.60
N PRO A 64 6.17 -13.23 20.35
CA PRO A 64 5.08 -13.08 21.32
C PRO A 64 5.51 -13.73 22.63
N THR A 65 5.44 -12.98 23.74
CA THR A 65 5.77 -13.45 25.10
C THR A 65 4.97 -14.67 25.51
N ASN A 66 3.79 -14.86 24.91
CA ASN A 66 2.97 -16.05 25.06
C ASN A 66 2.62 -16.61 23.68
N PRO A 67 3.45 -17.53 23.13
CA PRO A 67 3.11 -18.16 21.88
C PRO A 67 1.85 -19.00 22.09
N LYS A 68 0.72 -18.60 21.50
CA LYS A 68 -0.47 -19.45 21.43
C LYS A 68 -0.06 -20.76 20.76
N ARG A 69 -0.06 -21.86 21.51
CA ARG A 69 -0.06 -23.20 20.94
C ARG A 69 -1.42 -23.39 20.27
N TRP A 70 -1.41 -23.59 18.95
CA TRP A 70 -2.54 -24.09 18.19
C TRP A 70 -2.49 -25.62 18.20
#